data_AF-A0A522UCH6-F1
#
_entry.id   AF-A0A522UCH6-F1
#
_cell.length_a   1.000
_cell.length_b   1.000
_cell.length_c   1.000
_cell.angle_alpha   90.00
_cell.angle_beta   90.00
_cell.angle_gamma   90.00
#
_symmetry.space_group_name_H-M   'P 1'
#
loop_
_entity.id
_entity.type
_entity.pdbx_description
1 polymer ?
#
loop_
_entity_poly.entity_id
_entity_poly.type
_entity_poly.pdbx_seq_one_letter_code
_entity_poly.pdbx_strand_id
1 'polypeptide(L)'
;MEKEILKEWQNTDLRVYEVTGIERGRGIHIKDLFDNNEIFVNDIRSSRKMTKWDIGAMRVIKTLGKFYLSGAACLLPATGKADMIRFGKESFLRFKNLNSFDFPPLQLKINSCSFLQ
;
A
#
# COMPACT_ATOMS: atom_id res chain seq x y z
N MET A 1 10.46 -2.36 23.90
CA MET A 1 9.61 -1.29 23.38
C MET A 1 10.23 -0.55 22.20
N GLU A 2 11.22 0.33 22.38
CA GLU A 2 11.78 1.13 21.27
C GLU A 2 12.40 0.27 20.15
N LYS A 3 13.22 -0.73 20.50
CA LYS A 3 13.80 -1.68 19.52
C LYS A 3 12.75 -2.48 18.73
N GLU A 4 11.60 -2.77 19.32
CA GLU A 4 10.53 -3.53 18.67
C GLU A 4 9.81 -2.66 17.64
N ILE A 5 9.50 -1.41 18.01
CA ILE A 5 8.93 -0.42 17.10
C ILE A 5 9.87 -0.19 15.90
N LEU A 6 11.18 -0.04 16.15
CA LEU A 6 12.17 0.14 15.09
C LEU A 6 12.25 -1.07 14.15
N LYS A 7 12.15 -2.30 14.69
CA LYS A 7 12.08 -3.52 13.87
C LYS A 7 10.82 -3.56 13.00
N GLU A 8 9.66 -3.15 13.53
CA GLU A 8 8.43 -3.05 12.74
C GLU A 8 8.59 -2.04 11.59
N TRP A 9 9.29 -0.93 11.82
CA TRP A 9 9.46 0.12 10.81
C TRP A 9 10.48 -0.23 9.73
N GLN A 10 11.50 -1.03 10.04
CA GLN A 10 12.53 -1.43 9.08
C GLN A 10 11.96 -2.27 7.91
N ASN A 11 10.88 -3.01 8.15
CA ASN A 11 10.29 -3.90 7.15
C ASN A 11 9.08 -3.28 6.42
N THR A 12 9.07 -1.96 6.23
CA THR A 12 7.95 -1.25 5.61
C THR A 12 8.37 -0.52 4.34
N ASP A 13 7.79 -0.96 3.23
CA ASP A 13 8.04 -0.43 1.90
C ASP A 13 6.94 0.54 1.46
N LEU A 14 7.25 1.33 0.42
CA LEU A 14 6.21 2.07 -0.31
C LEU A 14 5.35 1.08 -1.10
N ARG A 15 4.04 1.16 -0.95
CA ARG A 15 3.08 0.29 -1.64
C ARG A 15 1.95 1.08 -2.27
N VAL A 16 1.24 0.44 -3.21
CA VAL A 16 0.10 1.04 -3.90
C VAL A 16 -1.19 0.54 -3.27
N TYR A 17 -2.02 1.48 -2.85
CA TYR A 17 -3.28 1.19 -2.19
C TYR A 17 -4.45 1.89 -2.89
N GLU A 18 -5.63 1.28 -2.77
CA GLU A 18 -6.92 1.89 -3.06
C GLU A 18 -7.66 2.19 -1.76
N VAL A 19 -8.24 3.39 -1.65
CA VAL A 19 -9.11 3.74 -0.52
C VAL A 19 -10.45 3.05 -0.67
N THR A 20 -10.78 2.12 0.20
CA THR A 20 -12.05 1.35 0.16
C THR A 20 -13.13 1.96 1.05
N GLY A 21 -12.74 2.76 2.05
CA GLY A 21 -13.66 3.41 2.98
C GLY A 21 -13.02 4.55 3.76
N ILE A 22 -13.86 5.43 4.33
CA ILE A 22 -13.41 6.60 5.08
C ILE A 22 -14.19 6.69 6.39
N GLU A 23 -13.46 6.88 7.48
CA GLU A 23 -14.01 7.20 8.79
C GLU A 23 -13.56 8.60 9.18
N ARG A 24 -14.40 9.59 8.83
CA ARG A 24 -14.10 11.02 9.01
C ARG A 24 -13.66 11.31 10.45
N GLY A 25 -12.47 11.89 10.62
CA GLY A 25 -11.92 12.23 11.93
C GLY A 25 -11.19 11.08 12.63
N ARG A 26 -11.16 9.88 12.05
CA ARG A 26 -10.41 8.72 12.56
C ARG A 26 -9.32 8.26 11.59
N GLY A 27 -9.71 7.93 10.37
CA GLY A 27 -8.81 7.25 9.44
C GLY A 27 -9.47 6.82 8.14
N ILE A 28 -8.76 5.95 7.42
CA ILE A 28 -9.19 5.40 6.13
C ILE A 28 -9.01 3.89 6.11
N HIS A 29 -9.91 3.21 5.40
CA HIS A 29 -9.74 1.81 5.02
C HIS A 29 -9.05 1.78 3.66
N ILE A 30 -7.99 0.99 3.55
CA ILE A 30 -7.22 0.85 2.31
C ILE A 30 -7.01 -0.61 1.97
N LYS A 31 -6.95 -0.90 0.67
CA LYS A 31 -6.65 -2.19 0.09
C LYS A 31 -5.37 -2.13 -0.71
N ASP A 32 -4.42 -3.00 -0.40
CA ASP A 32 -3.21 -3.17 -1.20
C ASP A 32 -3.58 -3.74 -2.58
N LEU A 33 -3.17 -3.07 -3.65
CA LEU A 33 -3.54 -3.48 -5.01
C LEU A 33 -2.76 -4.68 -5.55
N PHE A 34 -1.71 -5.12 -4.84
CA PHE A 34 -0.87 -6.25 -5.25
C PHE A 34 -1.19 -7.53 -4.50
N ASP A 35 -1.42 -7.47 -3.18
CA ASP A 35 -1.73 -8.66 -2.37
C ASP A 35 -3.17 -8.73 -1.85
N ASN A 36 -3.99 -7.71 -2.15
CA ASN A 36 -5.39 -7.58 -1.72
C ASN A 36 -5.62 -7.50 -0.21
N ASN A 37 -4.57 -7.29 0.60
CA ASN A 37 -4.76 -7.10 2.04
C ASN A 37 -5.46 -5.77 2.33
N GLU A 38 -6.45 -5.81 3.21
CA GLU A 38 -7.17 -4.62 3.69
C GLU A 38 -6.75 -4.26 5.12
N ILE A 39 -6.51 -2.97 5.35
CA ILE A 39 -6.12 -2.44 6.66
C ILE A 39 -6.80 -1.10 6.93
N PHE A 40 -6.98 -0.80 8.21
CA PHE A 40 -7.41 0.52 8.68
C PHE A 40 -6.20 1.36 9.11
N VAL A 41 -6.02 2.52 8.47
CA VAL A 41 -4.94 3.46 8.76
C VAL A 41 -5.47 4.62 9.61
N ASN A 42 -4.86 4.81 10.77
CA ASN A 42 -5.17 5.86 11.73
C ASN A 42 -4.51 7.17 11.28
N ASP A 43 -5.14 7.87 10.35
CA ASP A 43 -4.68 9.18 9.89
C ASP A 43 -5.85 10.16 9.67
N ILE A 44 -5.95 11.15 10.56
CA ILE A 44 -7.02 12.15 10.54
C ILE A 44 -6.95 12.98 9.26
N ARG A 45 -5.75 13.34 8.79
CA ARG A 45 -5.57 14.18 7.61
C ARG A 45 -6.09 13.48 6.35
N SER A 46 -5.74 12.23 6.15
CA SER A 46 -6.21 11.42 5.03
C SER A 46 -7.72 11.19 5.09
N SER A 47 -8.28 10.94 6.28
CA SER A 47 -9.74 10.82 6.46
C SER A 47 -10.50 12.08 6.04
N ARG A 48 -9.84 13.24 6.00
CA ARG A 48 -10.42 14.53 5.60
C ARG A 48 -10.19 14.87 4.13
N LYS A 49 -9.07 14.43 3.56
CA LYS A 49 -8.62 14.84 2.21
C LYS A 49 -8.87 13.81 1.12
N MET A 50 -8.83 12.52 1.45
CA MET A 50 -9.03 11.46 0.47
C MET A 50 -10.52 11.18 0.27
N THR A 51 -10.83 10.55 -0.84
CA THR A 51 -12.15 10.05 -1.22
C THR A 51 -12.08 8.54 -1.48
N LYS A 52 -13.22 7.86 -1.35
CA LYS A 52 -13.32 6.44 -1.73
C LYS A 52 -12.89 6.27 -3.19
N TRP A 53 -12.12 5.22 -3.43
CA TRP A 53 -11.46 4.84 -4.69
C TRP A 53 -10.27 5.69 -5.12
N ASP A 54 -9.82 6.65 -4.30
CA ASP A 54 -8.51 7.25 -4.52
C ASP A 54 -7.41 6.18 -4.49
N ILE A 55 -6.40 6.35 -5.33
CA ILE A 55 -5.26 5.46 -5.48
C ILE A 55 -4.02 6.20 -4.98
N GLY A 56 -3.31 5.62 -4.02
CA GLY A 56 -2.14 6.25 -3.41
C GLY A 56 -0.94 5.32 -3.36
N ALA A 57 0.24 5.84 -3.74
CA ALA A 57 1.51 5.22 -3.38
C ALA A 57 1.95 5.75 -2.02
N MET A 58 1.88 4.90 -1.01
CA MET A 58 1.97 5.28 0.40
C MET A 58 2.87 4.33 1.17
N ARG A 59 3.53 4.84 2.19
CA ARG A 59 4.23 4.04 3.19
C ARG A 59 3.37 3.96 4.43
N VAL A 60 2.95 2.74 4.76
CA VAL A 60 2.18 2.44 5.97
C VAL A 60 3.09 1.73 6.96
N ILE A 61 3.15 2.24 8.19
CA ILE A 61 3.91 1.65 9.29
C ILE A 61 2.97 1.06 10.33
N LYS A 62 3.40 -0.02 10.96
CA LYS A 62 2.74 -0.58 12.13
C LYS A 62 3.46 -0.10 13.38
N THR A 63 2.70 0.34 14.37
CA THR A 63 3.21 0.72 15.69
C THR A 63 2.20 0.26 16.73
N LEU A 64 2.63 -0.64 17.63
CA LEU A 64 1.81 -1.13 18.75
C LEU A 64 0.43 -1.66 18.28
N GLY A 65 0.43 -2.45 17.20
CA GLY A 65 -0.79 -3.08 16.66
C GLY A 65 -1.66 -2.18 15.79
N LYS A 66 -1.32 -0.89 15.62
CA LYS A 66 -2.07 0.05 14.78
C LYS A 66 -1.28 0.45 13.55
N PHE A 67 -1.97 0.70 12.44
CA PHE A 67 -1.36 1.18 11.20
C PHE A 67 -1.47 2.70 11.10
N TYR A 68 -0.39 3.33 10.63
CA TYR A 68 -0.26 4.77 10.46
C TYR A 68 0.37 5.08 9.10
N LEU A 69 -0.01 6.22 8.54
CA LEU A 69 0.62 6.74 7.33
C LEU A 69 1.93 7.42 7.72
N SER A 70 3.06 6.92 7.20
CA SER A 70 4.38 7.52 7.43
C SER A 70 4.84 8.41 6.27
N GLY A 71 4.25 8.24 5.08
CA GLY A 71 4.51 9.07 3.91
C GLY A 71 3.59 8.73 2.75
N ALA A 72 3.38 9.69 1.85
CA ALA A 72 2.66 9.50 0.60
C ALA A 72 3.48 10.12 -0.52
N ALA A 73 3.73 9.35 -1.57
CA ALA A 73 4.47 9.81 -2.75
C ALA A 73 3.52 10.43 -3.78
N CYS A 74 2.30 9.90 -3.90
CA CYS A 74 1.30 10.41 -4.82
C CYS A 74 -0.12 9.99 -4.39
N LEU A 75 -1.10 10.75 -4.88
CA LEU A 75 -2.53 10.45 -4.78
C LEU A 75 -3.17 10.74 -6.13
N LEU A 76 -3.90 9.77 -6.65
CA LEU A 76 -4.59 9.84 -7.94
C LEU A 76 -6.07 9.51 -7.75
N PRO A 77 -6.94 10.05 -8.61
CA PRO A 77 -8.32 9.59 -8.68
C PRO A 77 -8.39 8.13 -9.16
N ALA A 78 -9.55 7.50 -8.98
CA ALA A 78 -9.81 6.11 -9.39
C ALA A 78 -9.44 5.80 -10.85
N THR A 79 -9.57 6.79 -11.75
CA THR A 79 -9.21 6.66 -13.17
C THR A 79 -7.71 6.38 -13.39
N GLY A 80 -6.85 6.79 -12.46
CA GLY A 80 -5.40 6.54 -12.51
C GLY A 80 -4.98 5.14 -12.03
N LYS A 81 -5.92 4.28 -11.62
CA LYS A 81 -5.61 2.96 -11.03
C LYS A 81 -4.76 2.08 -11.95
N ALA A 82 -5.15 1.98 -13.21
CA ALA A 82 -4.44 1.14 -14.18
C ALA A 82 -2.99 1.61 -14.39
N ASP A 83 -2.80 2.93 -14.50
CA ASP A 83 -1.48 3.53 -14.69
C ASP A 83 -0.59 3.33 -13.46
N MET A 84 -1.14 3.46 -12.26
CA MET A 84 -0.38 3.24 -11.03
C MET A 84 0.03 1.77 -10.84
N ILE A 85 -0.86 0.83 -11.18
CA ILE A 85 -0.52 -0.61 -11.16
C ILE A 85 0.58 -0.90 -12.17
N ARG A 86 0.49 -0.35 -13.38
CA ARG A 86 1.52 -0.50 -14.42
C ARG A 86 2.85 0.04 -13.93
N PHE A 87 2.88 1.28 -13.43
CA PHE A 87 4.07 1.92 -12.87
C PHE A 87 4.72 1.09 -11.76
N GLY A 88 3.93 0.57 -10.82
CA GLY A 88 4.45 -0.26 -9.72
C GLY A 88 5.07 -1.57 -10.20
N LYS A 89 4.42 -2.25 -11.16
CA LYS A 89 4.95 -3.49 -11.77
C LYS A 89 6.25 -3.23 -12.52
N GLU A 90 6.29 -2.21 -13.37
CA GLU A 90 7.47 -1.85 -14.16
C GLU A 90 8.64 -1.44 -13.25
N SER A 91 8.38 -0.65 -12.22
CA SER A 91 9.39 -0.24 -11.24
C SER A 91 9.98 -1.44 -10.51
N PHE A 92 9.14 -2.39 -10.10
CA PHE A 92 9.59 -3.62 -9.45
C PHE A 92 10.42 -4.52 -10.37
N LEU A 93 9.98 -4.71 -11.63
CA LEU A 93 10.74 -5.48 -12.62
C LEU A 93 12.09 -4.83 -12.93
N ARG A 94 12.11 -3.50 -13.09
CA ARG A 94 13.35 -2.74 -13.31
C ARG A 94 14.30 -2.89 -12.13
N PHE A 95 13.77 -2.82 -10.91
CA PHE A 95 14.56 -3.02 -9.70
C PHE A 95 15.16 -4.44 -9.64
N LYS A 96 14.38 -5.48 -9.94
CA LYS A 96 14.86 -6.87 -10.04
C LYS A 96 15.94 -7.06 -11.10
N ASN A 97 15.81 -6.41 -12.26
CA ASN A 97 16.77 -6.55 -13.34
C ASN A 97 18.09 -5.81 -13.05
N LEU A 98 18.04 -4.71 -12.30
CA LEU A 98 19.22 -3.91 -11.95
C LEU A 98 19.99 -4.47 -10.74
N ASN A 99 19.30 -5.22 -9.88
CA ASN A 99 19.89 -5.76 -8.67
C ASN A 99 19.84 -7.28 -8.76
N SER A 100 21.00 -7.94 -8.87
CA SER A 100 21.15 -9.40 -8.80
C SER A 100 20.86 -9.97 -7.39
N PHE A 101 19.97 -9.34 -6.65
CA PHE A 101 19.56 -9.72 -5.30
C PHE A 101 18.32 -10.60 -5.38
N ASP A 102 18.42 -11.79 -4.80
CA ASP A 102 17.25 -12.61 -4.46
C ASP A 102 16.51 -11.92 -3.31
N PHE A 103 15.47 -11.15 -3.65
CA PHE A 103 14.49 -10.73 -2.67
C PHE A 103 13.67 -11.96 -2.27
N PRO A 104 13.34 -12.15 -0.98
CA PRO A 104 12.25 -13.04 -0.63
C PRO A 104 11.05 -12.60 -1.49
N PRO A 105 10.33 -13.53 -2.14
CA PRO A 105 9.23 -13.16 -3.00
C PRO A 105 8.35 -12.19 -2.21
N LEU A 106 8.08 -11.02 -2.79
CA LEU A 106 6.87 -10.29 -2.42
C LEU A 106 5.81 -11.38 -2.29
N GLN A 107 5.19 -11.53 -1.12
CA GLN A 107 4.02 -12.39 -0.97
C GLN A 107 2.85 -11.75 -1.75
N LEU A 108 3.08 -11.49 -3.04
CA LEU A 108 2.09 -11.47 -4.09
C LEU A 108 1.44 -12.85 -4.04
N LYS A 109 0.43 -12.99 -3.18
CA LYS A 109 -0.61 -13.99 -3.39
C LYS A 109 -1.33 -13.57 -4.66
N ILE A 110 -0.72 -13.89 -5.81
CA ILE A 110 -1.41 -13.88 -7.08
C ILE A 110 -2.40 -15.03 -6.97
N ASN A 111 -3.57 -14.75 -6.42
CA ASN A 111 -4.71 -15.60 -6.65
C ASN A 111 -4.94 -15.53 -8.16
N SER A 112 -4.53 -16.58 -8.87
CA SER A 112 -4.91 -16.83 -10.24
C SER A 112 -6.43 -16.94 -10.28
N CYS A 113 -7.10 -15.79 -10.42
CA CYS A 113 -8.49 -15.74 -10.82
C CYS A 113 -8.54 -16.14 -12.29
N SER A 114 -8.69 -17.44 -12.52
CA SER A 114 -9.16 -18.01 -13.78
C SER A 114 -10.59 -17.52 -14.02
N PHE A 115 -10.74 -16.41 -14.73
CA PHE A 115 -12.00 -16.03 -15.37
C PHE A 115 -11.96 -16.47 -16.82
N LEU A 116 -12.30 -17.74 -17.04
CA LEU A 116 -12.94 -18.24 -18.25
C LEU A 116 -13.91 -19.34 -17.81
N GLN A 117 -15.18 -18.95 -17.67
CA GLN A 117 -16.34 -19.80 -17.93
C GLN A 117 -17.24 -19.02 -18.88
#